data_AF-A0A7J7JI94-F1
#
_entry.id   AF-A0A7J7JI94-F1
#
_cell.length_a   1.000
_cell.length_b   1.000
_cell.length_c   1.000
_cell.angle_alpha   90.00
_cell.angle_beta   90.00
_cell.angle_gamma   90.00
#
_symmetry.space_group_name_H-M   'P 1'
#
loop_
_entity.id
_entity.type
_entity.pdbx_description
1 polymer ?
#
loop_
_entity_poly.entity_id
_entity_poly.type
_entity_poly.pdbx_seq_one_letter_code
_entity_poly.pdbx_strand_id
1 'polypeptide(L)' 'MTQFVSVTSLNCSIRAEEAVHGCKGSLSSLAPKSAQFLEEKAAICQPDNVYICDGSDEENHSMIDTLLENGMIHIST' A
#
# COMPACT_ATOMS: atom_id res chain seq x y z
N MET A 1 33.32 -16.48 17.02
CA MET A 1 32.41 -15.44 17.56
C MET A 1 32.34 -14.28 16.59
N THR A 2 31.33 -14.22 15.72
CA THR A 2 30.58 -12.98 15.43
C THR A 2 29.29 -13.39 14.72
N GLN A 3 28.14 -12.99 15.28
CA GLN A 3 26.84 -13.03 14.62
C GLN A 3 26.85 -12.03 13.47
N PHE A 4 26.27 -12.40 12.32
CA PHE A 4 25.84 -11.45 11.31
C PHE A 4 24.39 -11.78 10.95
N VAL A 5 23.47 -11.29 11.78
CA VAL A 5 22.07 -11.11 11.38
C VAL A 5 21.92 -9.61 11.16
N SER A 6 22.04 -9.20 9.91
CA SER A 6 21.73 -7.85 9.48
C SER A 6 20.89 -7.96 8.24
N VAL A 7 19.60 -8.21 8.44
CA VAL A 7 18.56 -8.08 7.42
C VAL A 7 18.30 -6.59 7.21
N THR A 8 19.32 -5.85 6.81
CA THR A 8 19.21 -4.42 6.53
C THR A 8 19.48 -4.22 5.05
N SER A 9 18.52 -3.58 4.40
CA SER A 9 18.59 -3.07 3.03
C SER A 9 18.22 -4.06 1.93
N LEU A 10 17.00 -4.61 2.02
CA LEU A 10 16.19 -4.65 0.80
C LEU A 10 15.87 -3.20 0.46
N ASN A 11 16.58 -2.64 -0.52
CA ASN A 11 16.14 -1.49 -1.30
C ASN A 11 14.90 -1.89 -2.12
N CYS A 12 13.82 -2.30 -1.45
CA CYS A 12 12.50 -2.15 -2.02
C CYS A 12 12.19 -0.68 -1.85
N SER A 13 12.50 0.12 -2.88
CA SER A 13 12.02 1.49 -3.00
C SER A 13 10.51 1.46 -3.18
N ILE A 14 9.78 1.03 -2.16
CA ILE A 14 8.40 1.46 -1.97
C ILE A 14 8.58 2.96 -1.73
N ARG A 15 8.53 3.75 -2.81
CA ARG A 15 8.60 5.20 -2.70
C ARG A 15 7.36 5.58 -1.91
N ALA A 16 7.53 5.81 -0.60
CA ALA A 16 6.50 6.39 0.25
C ALA A 16 6.30 7.89 -0.06
N GLU A 17 6.41 8.25 -1.34
CA GLU A 17 6.49 9.60 -1.87
C GLU A 17 6.17 9.46 -3.38
N GLU A 18 4.94 9.55 -3.86
CA GLU A 18 3.78 10.29 -3.37
C GLU A 18 2.54 9.40 -3.25
N ALA A 19 1.90 9.44 -2.09
CA ALA A 19 0.48 9.16 -1.98
C ALA A 19 -0.25 10.25 -2.79
N VAL A 20 -0.59 9.95 -4.04
CA VAL A 20 -1.70 10.63 -4.71
C VAL A 20 -2.93 10.30 -3.87
N HIS A 21 -3.28 11.27 -3.03
CA HIS A 21 -4.53 11.40 -2.30
C HIS A 21 -5.09 10.09 -1.70
N GLY A 22 -4.69 9.75 -0.46
CA GLY A 22 -5.68 9.13 0.42
C GLY A 22 -5.30 8.08 1.46
N CYS A 23 -4.06 7.59 1.62
CA CYS A 23 -3.80 6.61 2.70
C CYS A 23 -3.08 7.19 3.91
N LYS A 24 -3.75 7.24 5.07
CA LYS A 24 -3.21 7.62 6.39
C LYS A 24 -2.54 6.45 7.15
N GLY A 25 -2.02 5.44 6.46
CA GLY A 25 -1.46 4.23 7.08
C GLY A 25 0.05 4.10 6.86
N SER A 26 0.81 3.84 7.92
CA SER A 26 2.23 3.46 7.82
C SER A 26 2.35 1.94 7.93
N LEU A 27 3.33 1.32 7.28
CA LEU A 27 3.68 -0.09 7.52
C LEU A 27 3.88 -0.37 9.03
N SER A 28 4.36 0.63 9.78
CA SER A 28 4.55 0.54 11.23
C SER A 28 3.26 0.53 12.06
N SER A 29 2.11 0.92 11.50
CA SER A 29 0.82 0.84 12.19
C SER A 29 0.12 -0.52 12.02
N LEU A 30 0.64 -1.39 11.15
CA LEU A 30 0.12 -2.74 10.95
C LEU A 30 0.61 -3.69 12.04
N ALA A 31 -0.19 -4.71 12.35
CA ALA A 31 0.27 -5.82 13.16
C ALA A 31 1.48 -6.53 12.47
N PRO A 32 2.45 -7.09 13.23
CA PRO A 32 3.67 -7.64 12.64
C PRO A 32 3.43 -8.70 11.55
N LYS A 33 2.41 -9.55 11.73
CA LYS A 33 2.07 -10.58 10.73
C LYS A 33 1.53 -10.00 9.43
N SER A 34 0.74 -8.92 9.48
CA SER A 34 0.20 -8.29 8.27
C SER A 34 1.27 -7.46 7.56
N ALA A 35 2.16 -6.78 8.28
CA ALA A 35 3.32 -6.11 7.70
C ALA A 35 4.23 -7.11 6.96
N GLN A 36 4.58 -8.24 7.62
CA GLN A 36 5.38 -9.29 7.00
C GLN A 36 4.72 -9.86 5.74
N PHE A 37 3.42 -10.17 5.82
CA PHE A 37 2.68 -10.65 4.65
C PHE A 37 2.73 -9.66 3.49
N LEU A 38 2.55 -8.36 3.77
CA LEU A 38 2.58 -7.32 2.74
C LEU A 38 3.96 -7.19 2.10
N GLU A 39 5.03 -7.22 2.90
CA GLU A 39 6.42 -7.22 2.41
C GLU A 39 6.71 -8.43 1.52
N GLU A 40 6.32 -9.64 1.96
CA GLU A 40 6.49 -10.87 1.18
C GLU A 40 5.75 -10.81 -0.16
N LYS A 41 4.52 -10.27 -0.19
CA LYS A 41 3.74 -10.13 -1.42
C LYS A 41 4.24 -9.02 -2.32
N ALA A 42 4.64 -7.88 -1.77
CA ALA A 42 5.24 -6.79 -2.55
C ALA A 42 6.55 -7.24 -3.21
N ALA A 43 7.37 -8.02 -2.51
CA ALA A 43 8.60 -8.59 -3.06
C ALA A 43 8.34 -9.52 -4.25
N ILE A 44 7.23 -10.27 -4.26
CA ILE A 44 6.88 -11.17 -5.37
C ILE A 44 6.21 -10.42 -6.52
N CYS A 45 5.26 -9.54 -6.21
CA CYS A 45 4.41 -8.89 -7.21
C CYS A 45 5.03 -7.62 -7.82
N GLN A 46 6.03 -7.03 -7.16
CA GLN A 46 6.72 -5.80 -7.58
C GLN A 46 5.75 -4.68 -8.03
N PRO A 47 4.75 -4.29 -7.21
CA PRO A 47 3.84 -3.22 -7.59
C PRO A 47 4.54 -1.85 -7.57
N ASP A 48 4.08 -0.91 -8.39
CA ASP A 48 4.60 0.47 -8.40
C ASP A 48 4.33 1.20 -7.08
N ASN A 49 3.15 1.00 -6.50
CA ASN A 49 2.73 1.59 -5.23
C ASN A 49 1.88 0.60 -4.41
N VAL A 50 1.91 0.77 -3.08
CA VAL A 50 1.09 0.03 -2.13
C VAL A 50 0.23 1.00 -1.34
N TYR A 51 -1.08 0.73 -1.29
CA TYR A 51 -2.09 1.56 -0.63
C TYR A 51 -2.75 0.75 0.50
N ILE A 52 -2.76 1.28 1.74
CA ILE A 52 -3.28 0.62 2.94
C ILE A 52 -4.63 1.24 3.34
N CYS A 53 -5.74 0.67 2.86
CA CYS A 53 -7.09 1.18 3.12
C CYS A 53 -7.37 1.41 4.62
N ASP A 54 -7.88 2.60 4.97
CA ASP A 54 -8.33 2.91 6.34
C ASP A 54 -9.80 2.55 6.57
N GLY A 55 -10.57 2.34 5.50
CA GLY A 55 -11.97 1.97 5.54
C GLY A 55 -12.93 3.13 5.83
N SER A 56 -12.47 4.38 5.69
CA SER A 56 -13.33 5.57 5.80
C SER A 56 -14.27 5.72 4.61
N ASP A 57 -15.40 6.41 4.82
CA ASP A 57 -16.32 6.75 3.73
C ASP A 57 -15.65 7.71 2.74
N GLU A 58 -14.82 8.64 3.23
CA GLU A 58 -14.08 9.57 2.37
C GLU A 58 -13.11 8.85 1.42
N GLU A 59 -12.37 7.84 1.91
CA GLU A 59 -11.51 7.00 1.07
C GLU A 59 -12.32 6.29 -0.02
N ASN A 60 -13.44 5.67 0.38
CA ASN A 60 -14.28 4.93 -0.55
C ASN A 60 -14.84 5.83 -1.65
N HIS A 61 -15.31 7.03 -1.30
CA HIS A 61 -15.78 8.01 -2.28
C HIS A 61 -14.66 8.44 -3.24
N SER A 62 -13.48 8.78 -2.72
CA SER A 62 -12.32 9.15 -3.55
C SER A 62 -11.91 8.02 -4.51
N MET A 63 -11.98 6.76 -4.06
CA MET A 63 -11.68 5.60 -4.90
C MET A 63 -12.74 5.44 -6.00
N ILE A 64 -14.03 5.55 -5.67
CA ILE A 64 -15.13 5.47 -6.65
C ILE A 64 -14.98 6.56 -7.72
N ASP A 65 -14.69 7.79 -7.34
CA ASP A 65 -14.47 8.90 -8.27
C ASP A 65 -13.31 8.58 -9.22
N THR A 66 -12.19 8.09 -8.69
CA THR A 66 -11.04 7.65 -9.49
C THR A 66 -11.42 6.53 -10.47
N LEU A 67 -12.24 5.56 -10.04
CA LEU A 67 -12.68 4.46 -10.89
C LEU A 67 -13.65 4.93 -11.99
N LEU A 68 -14.52 5.89 -11.70
CA LEU A 68 -15.44 6.51 -12.67
C LEU A 68 -14.66 7.31 -13.73
N GLU A 69 -13.71 8.14 -13.29
CA GLU A 69 -12.86 8.96 -14.17
C GLU A 69 -12.04 8.09 -15.12
N ASN A 70 -11.54 6.95 -14.64
CA ASN A 70 -10.82 5.98 -15.46
C ASN A 70 -11.75 5.10 -16.33
N GLY A 71 -13.07 5.29 -16.25
CA GLY A 71 -14.06 4.52 -17.01
C GLY A 71 -14.14 3.03 -16.62
N MET A 72 -13.63 2.67 -15.43
CA MET A 72 -13.64 1.29 -14.93
C MET A 72 -15.02 0.88 -14.41
N ILE A 73 -15.80 1.85 -13.91
CA ILE A 73 -17.16 1.63 -13.42
C ILE A 73 -18.11 2.65 -14.05
N HIS A 74 -19.39 2.28 -14.15
CA HIS A 74 -20.47 3.15 -14.63
C HIS A 74 -21.68 3.03 -13.72
N ILE A 75 -22.22 4.17 -13.29
CA ILE A 75 -23.42 4.22 -12.48
C ILE A 75 -24.60 4.38 -13.43
N SER A 76 -25.30 3.27 -13.69
CA SER A 76 -26.56 3.29 -14.44
C SER A 76 -27.62 3.99 -13.59
N THR A 77 -27.96 5.22 -13.97
CA THR A 77 -29.06 5.99 -13.36
C THR A 77 -30.39 5.64 -14.01
#